data_AF-A0A849KJK4-F1
#
_entry.id   AF-A0A849KJK4-F1
#
_cell.length_a   1.000
_cell.length_b   1.000
_cell.length_c   1.000
_cell.angle_alpha   90.00
_cell.angle_beta   90.00
_cell.angle_gamma   90.00
#
_symmetry.space_group_name_H-M   'P 1'
#
loop_
_entity.id
_entity.type
_entity.pdbx_description
1 polymer ?
#
loop_
_entity_poly.entity_id
_entity_poly.type
_entity_poly.pdbx_seq_one_letter_code
_entity_poly.pdbx_strand_id
1 'polypeptide(L)'
;MFFRANDQHAARLERRLRAAFGEAGVDFDANVRMVPWQQQAAYFALLQRADVFLDTIGFSGFNTAMQAVECGTPIVAWEGRFMRGRFASGILRSLGLGEWVASSHADYADKVARLCADADLRKAVRAKIEAQRGQVLEQKASVDALAKVMLEMASRA
;
A
#
# COMPACT_ATOMS: atom_id res chain seq x y z
N MET A 1 -3.11 -22.30 -6.45
CA MET A 1 -4.26 -22.37 -5.54
C MET A 1 -4.15 -21.21 -4.56
N PHE A 2 -4.65 -20.03 -4.94
CA PHE A 2 -4.65 -18.84 -4.09
C PHE A 2 -6.11 -18.50 -3.79
N PHE A 3 -6.41 -18.30 -2.52
CA PHE A 3 -7.72 -18.09 -1.89
C PHE A 3 -8.87 -17.77 -2.88
N ARG A 4 -9.85 -18.68 -3.00
CA ARG A 4 -11.18 -18.27 -3.46
C ARG A 4 -11.63 -17.14 -2.53
N ALA A 5 -12.25 -16.10 -3.08
CA ALA A 5 -12.88 -15.06 -2.27
C ALA A 5 -13.78 -15.75 -1.24
N ASN A 6 -13.36 -15.75 0.02
CA ASN A 6 -14.16 -16.28 1.11
C ASN A 6 -15.06 -15.14 1.56
N ASP A 7 -16.29 -15.14 1.04
CA ASP A 7 -17.30 -14.11 1.29
C ASP A 7 -17.53 -13.88 2.80
N GLN A 8 -17.23 -14.88 3.64
CA GLN A 8 -17.32 -14.77 5.09
C GLN A 8 -16.35 -13.72 5.68
N HIS A 9 -15.13 -13.59 5.15
CA HIS A 9 -14.17 -12.60 5.65
C HIS A 9 -14.56 -11.18 5.22
N ALA A 10 -15.00 -11.01 3.97
CA ALA A 10 -15.52 -9.74 3.47
C ALA A 10 -16.76 -9.29 4.26
N ALA A 11 -17.71 -10.20 4.50
CA ALA A 11 -18.90 -9.91 5.31
C ALA A 11 -18.55 -9.54 6.76
N ARG A 12 -17.56 -10.22 7.37
CA ARG A 12 -17.09 -9.86 8.73
C ARG A 12 -16.43 -8.48 8.74
N LEU A 13 -15.65 -8.15 7.73
CA LEU A 13 -15.03 -6.82 7.60
C LEU A 13 -16.11 -5.75 7.44
N GLU A 14 -17.04 -5.94 6.50
CA GLU A 14 -18.13 -4.99 6.25
C GLU A 14 -18.94 -4.72 7.51
N ARG A 15 -19.33 -5.76 8.26
CA ARG A 15 -20.05 -5.59 9.53
C ARG A 15 -19.27 -4.74 10.54
N ARG A 16 -17.95 -4.93 10.64
CA ARG A 16 -17.10 -4.14 11.55
C ARG A 16 -16.98 -2.69 11.09
N LEU A 17 -16.86 -2.47 9.79
CA LEU A 17 -16.80 -1.11 9.24
C LEU A 17 -18.14 -0.40 9.41
N ARG A 18 -19.28 -1.05 9.13
CA ARG A 18 -20.62 -0.49 9.38
C ARG A 18 -20.80 -0.06 10.83
N ALA A 19 -20.39 -0.89 11.80
CA ALA A 19 -20.42 -0.53 13.21
C ALA A 19 -19.55 0.71 13.51
N ALA A 20 -18.30 0.72 13.05
CA ALA A 20 -17.38 1.83 13.28
C ALA A 20 -17.86 3.15 12.64
N PHE A 21 -18.43 3.08 11.44
CA PHE A 21 -19.02 4.23 10.75
C PHE A 21 -20.27 4.74 11.49
N GLY A 22 -21.13 3.83 11.97
CA GLY A 22 -22.29 4.18 12.79
C GLY A 22 -21.91 4.87 14.10
N GLU A 23 -20.88 4.37 14.80
CA GLU A 23 -20.32 5.01 16.00
C GLU A 23 -19.74 6.41 15.71
N ALA A 24 -19.18 6.62 14.52
CA ALA A 24 -18.67 7.91 14.07
C ALA A 24 -19.76 8.85 13.50
N GLY A 25 -21.02 8.40 13.41
CA GLY A 25 -22.11 9.19 12.80
C GLY A 25 -21.95 9.41 11.30
N VAL A 26 -21.21 8.55 10.60
CA VAL A 26 -20.97 8.63 9.16
C VAL A 26 -21.79 7.57 8.43
N ASP A 27 -22.51 7.96 7.38
CA ASP A 27 -23.25 7.02 6.54
C ASP A 27 -22.28 6.09 5.80
N PHE A 28 -22.33 4.80 6.11
CA PHE A 28 -21.47 3.80 5.48
C PHE A 28 -21.72 3.68 3.98
N ASP A 29 -22.98 3.60 3.54
CA ASP A 29 -23.31 3.31 2.13
C ASP A 29 -23.07 4.52 1.23
N ALA A 30 -23.09 5.73 1.79
CA ALA A 30 -22.69 6.94 1.08
C ALA A 30 -21.16 7.10 0.92
N ASN A 31 -20.36 6.44 1.77
CA ASN A 31 -18.90 6.69 1.86
C ASN A 31 -18.03 5.48 1.52
N VAL A 32 -18.58 4.26 1.54
CA VAL A 32 -17.81 3.02 1.35
C VAL A 32 -18.39 2.20 0.22
N ARG A 33 -17.52 1.83 -0.74
CA ARG A 33 -17.85 0.83 -1.76
C ARG A 33 -17.00 -0.42 -1.58
N MET A 34 -17.65 -1.51 -1.17
CA MET A 34 -17.05 -2.85 -1.21
C MET A 34 -17.01 -3.32 -2.67
N VAL A 35 -15.82 -3.43 -3.24
CA VAL A 35 -15.61 -3.92 -4.61
C VAL A 35 -15.31 -5.42 -4.55
N PRO A 36 -16.08 -6.28 -5.27
CA PRO A 36 -15.80 -7.71 -5.29
C PRO A 36 -14.48 -8.01 -6.01
N TRP A 37 -14.01 -9.25 -5.95
CA TRP A 37 -12.81 -9.68 -6.65
C TRP A 37 -12.81 -9.21 -8.11
N GLN A 38 -11.68 -8.67 -8.56
CA GLN A 38 -11.50 -8.16 -9.92
C GLN A 38 -10.35 -8.88 -10.63
N GLN A 39 -10.47 -9.00 -11.96
CA GLN A 39 -9.34 -9.35 -12.82
C GLN A 39 -8.26 -8.27 -12.73
N GLN A 40 -7.00 -8.65 -13.01
CA GLN A 40 -5.83 -7.78 -12.83
C GLN A 40 -6.00 -6.40 -13.49
N ALA A 41 -6.42 -6.36 -14.76
CA ALA A 41 -6.57 -5.09 -15.49
C ALA A 41 -7.58 -4.13 -14.81
N ALA A 42 -8.70 -4.66 -14.33
CA ALA A 42 -9.71 -3.86 -13.64
C ALA A 42 -9.21 -3.38 -12.27
N TYR A 43 -8.47 -4.21 -11.54
CA TYR A 43 -7.85 -3.82 -10.28
C TYR A 43 -6.80 -2.70 -10.47
N PHE A 44 -5.96 -2.79 -11.50
CA PHE A 44 -5.00 -1.73 -11.83
C PHE A 44 -5.68 -0.43 -12.24
N ALA A 45 -6.78 -0.51 -13.01
CA ALA A 45 -7.58 0.67 -13.33
C ALA A 45 -8.18 1.34 -12.08
N LEU A 46 -8.56 0.57 -11.06
CA LEU A 46 -8.98 1.13 -9.76
C LEU A 46 -7.83 1.85 -9.07
N LEU A 47 -6.64 1.25 -9.01
CA LEU A 47 -5.47 1.89 -8.41
C LEU A 47 -5.10 3.20 -9.12
N GLN A 48 -5.08 3.21 -10.45
CA GLN A 48 -4.79 4.42 -11.25
C GLN A 48 -5.78 5.56 -10.98
N ARG A 49 -7.05 5.22 -10.72
CA ARG A 49 -8.10 6.20 -10.41
C ARG A 49 -8.14 6.62 -8.94
N ALA A 50 -7.61 5.80 -8.03
CA ALA A 50 -7.58 6.10 -6.60
C ALA A 50 -6.65 7.29 -6.33
N ASP A 51 -7.12 8.28 -5.55
CA ASP A 51 -6.29 9.42 -5.16
C ASP A 51 -5.16 9.03 -4.20
N VAL A 52 -5.44 8.07 -3.31
CA VAL A 52 -4.49 7.58 -2.31
C VAL A 52 -4.76 6.11 -1.99
N PHE A 53 -3.68 5.34 -1.84
CA PHE A 53 -3.67 4.00 -1.28
C PHE A 53 -3.34 4.07 0.22
N LEU A 54 -4.21 3.49 1.03
CA LEU A 54 -4.07 3.44 2.49
C LEU A 54 -3.46 2.10 2.89
N ASP A 55 -2.20 2.10 3.34
CA ASP A 55 -1.58 0.87 3.85
C ASP A 55 -2.22 0.45 5.19
N THR A 56 -2.32 -0.86 5.38
CA THR A 56 -2.98 -1.45 6.54
C THR A 56 -2.11 -1.45 7.79
N ILE A 57 -2.67 -1.00 8.91
CA ILE A 57 -1.98 -0.98 10.21
C ILE A 57 -1.83 -2.40 10.75
N GLY A 58 -0.64 -2.73 11.28
CA GLY A 58 -0.34 -4.00 11.95
C GLY A 58 0.12 -5.13 11.02
N PHE A 59 -0.36 -5.15 9.78
CA PHE A 59 0.14 -5.99 8.69
C PHE A 59 0.09 -5.19 7.40
N SER A 60 1.24 -4.72 6.95
CA SER A 60 1.41 -3.86 5.77
C SER A 60 1.25 -4.66 4.48
N GLY A 61 0.73 -4.02 3.43
CA GLY A 61 0.72 -4.58 2.09
C GLY A 61 2.11 -4.54 1.46
N PHE A 62 2.58 -5.68 0.93
CA PHE A 62 3.74 -5.68 0.04
C PHE A 62 3.29 -5.64 -1.43
N ASN A 63 2.62 -6.70 -1.91
CA ASN A 63 2.18 -6.78 -3.30
C ASN A 63 1.25 -5.62 -3.69
N THR A 64 0.27 -5.29 -2.85
CA THR A 64 -0.69 -4.20 -3.12
C THR A 64 -0.02 -2.83 -3.12
N ALA A 65 0.97 -2.60 -2.25
CA ALA A 65 1.77 -1.37 -2.25
C ALA A 65 2.67 -1.28 -3.49
N MET A 66 3.31 -2.39 -3.91
CA MET A 66 4.09 -2.43 -5.15
C MET A 66 3.24 -2.18 -6.39
N GLN A 67 2.01 -2.72 -6.43
CA GLN A 67 1.05 -2.44 -7.50
C GLN A 67 0.59 -0.98 -7.51
N ALA A 68 0.42 -0.36 -6.33
CA ALA A 68 0.15 1.07 -6.23
C ALA A 68 1.33 1.90 -6.76
N VAL A 69 2.57 1.51 -6.46
CA VAL A 69 3.78 2.12 -7.04
C VAL A 69 3.82 1.96 -8.56
N GLU A 70 3.51 0.78 -9.09
CA GLU A 70 3.44 0.51 -10.53
C GLU A 70 2.39 1.41 -11.21
N CYS A 71 1.28 1.70 -10.54
CA CYS A 71 0.24 2.63 -11.02
C CYS A 71 0.54 4.11 -10.76
N GLY A 72 1.66 4.44 -10.12
CA GLY A 72 1.96 5.81 -9.70
C GLY A 72 0.99 6.36 -8.65
N THR A 73 0.32 5.49 -7.88
CA THR A 73 -0.69 5.87 -6.89
C THR A 73 -0.02 6.25 -5.57
N PRO A 74 -0.28 7.45 -5.01
CA PRO A 74 0.26 7.88 -3.72
C PRO A 74 -0.11 6.90 -2.61
N ILE A 75 0.83 6.63 -1.70
CA ILE A 75 0.64 5.70 -0.58
C ILE A 75 0.86 6.47 0.72
N VAL A 76 -0.05 6.30 1.69
CA VAL A 76 0.22 6.64 3.09
C VAL A 76 0.45 5.35 3.85
N ALA A 77 1.63 5.22 4.46
CA ALA A 77 2.02 4.01 5.18
C ALA A 77 1.98 4.19 6.70
N TRP A 78 1.81 3.08 7.41
CA TRP A 78 2.01 3.01 8.85
C TRP A 78 3.19 2.11 9.17
N GLU A 79 4.15 2.59 9.96
CA GLU A 79 5.28 1.76 10.38
C GLU A 79 5.03 1.08 11.72
N GLY A 80 4.96 -0.25 11.70
CA GLY A 80 4.85 -1.07 12.90
C GLY A 80 6.19 -1.50 13.52
N ARG A 81 6.10 -2.06 14.73
CA ARG A 81 7.24 -2.65 15.47
C ARG A 81 7.87 -3.85 14.74
N PHE A 82 7.05 -4.67 14.09
CA PHE A 82 7.49 -5.93 13.48
C PHE A 82 7.61 -5.80 11.96
N MET A 83 8.49 -6.59 11.35
CA MET A 83 8.73 -6.59 9.89
C MET A 83 7.45 -6.60 9.05
N ARG A 84 6.46 -7.42 9.43
CA ARG A 84 5.16 -7.50 8.74
C ARG A 84 4.41 -6.17 8.63
N GLY A 85 4.72 -5.19 9.46
CA GLY A 85 4.14 -3.85 9.43
C GLY A 85 5.08 -2.79 8.85
N ARG A 86 6.10 -3.17 8.08
CA ARG A 86 7.14 -2.26 7.57
C ARG A 86 7.35 -2.34 6.05
N PHE A 87 6.46 -3.01 5.32
CA PHE A 87 6.64 -3.24 3.89
C PHE A 87 6.45 -1.95 3.08
N ALA A 88 5.27 -1.33 3.13
CA ALA A 88 5.02 -0.07 2.42
C ALA A 88 5.92 1.07 2.91
N SER A 89 6.23 1.14 4.22
CA SER A 89 7.15 2.15 4.77
C SER A 89 8.59 1.94 4.28
N GLY A 90 9.03 0.70 4.07
CA GLY A 90 10.30 0.40 3.42
C GLY A 90 10.31 0.86 1.97
N ILE A 91 9.28 0.51 1.20
CA ILE A 91 9.12 0.91 -0.20
C ILE A 91 9.15 2.44 -0.34
N LEU A 92 8.38 3.16 0.46
CA LEU A 92 8.34 4.63 0.43
C LEU A 92 9.71 5.25 0.72
N ARG A 93 10.48 4.71 1.66
CA ARG A 93 11.83 5.22 1.94
C ARG A 93 12.79 4.97 0.78
N SER A 94 12.71 3.81 0.13
CA SER A 94 13.50 3.53 -1.09
C SER A 94 13.16 4.50 -2.23
N LEU A 95 11.91 4.97 -2.31
CA LEU A 95 11.47 5.98 -3.28
C LEU A 95 11.77 7.43 -2.84
N GLY A 96 12.41 7.62 -1.67
CA GLY A 96 12.64 8.95 -1.09
C GLY A 96 11.36 9.67 -0.64
N LEU A 97 10.28 8.93 -0.41
CA LEU A 97 8.93 9.37 -0.03
C LEU A 97 8.61 9.09 1.46
N GLY A 98 9.64 9.10 2.31
CA GLY A 98 9.51 8.80 3.74
C GLY A 98 8.56 9.75 4.49
N GLU A 99 8.31 10.94 3.96
CA GLU A 99 7.35 11.92 4.48
C GLU A 99 5.90 11.42 4.49
N TRP A 100 5.60 10.34 3.76
CA TRP A 100 4.29 9.69 3.70
C TRP A 100 4.16 8.46 4.61
N VAL A 101 5.17 8.22 5.46
CA VAL A 101 5.09 7.25 6.55
C VAL A 101 4.56 7.98 7.79
N ALA A 102 3.38 7.59 8.26
CA ALA A 102 2.75 8.20 9.42
C ALA A 102 3.43 7.79 10.74
N SER A 103 3.46 8.74 11.67
CA SER A 103 4.02 8.60 13.02
C SER A 103 2.97 8.43 14.12
N SER A 104 1.70 8.74 13.83
CA SER A 104 0.56 8.63 14.74
C SER A 104 -0.74 8.51 13.96
N HIS A 105 -1.84 8.15 14.62
CA HIS A 105 -3.15 8.05 13.97
C HIS A 105 -3.62 9.40 13.41
N ALA A 106 -3.37 10.48 14.14
CA ALA A 106 -3.67 11.84 13.67
C ALA A 106 -2.84 12.20 12.43
N ASP A 107 -1.52 11.93 12.48
CA ASP A 107 -0.62 12.19 11.34
C ASP A 107 -0.99 11.33 10.11
N TYR A 108 -1.45 10.09 10.32
CA TYR A 108 -1.97 9.25 9.23
C TYR A 108 -3.19 9.92 8.57
N ALA A 109 -4.19 10.32 9.37
CA ALA A 109 -5.38 10.99 8.86
C ALA A 109 -5.05 12.31 8.17
N ASP A 110 -4.15 13.13 8.73
CA ASP A 110 -3.74 14.41 8.16
C ASP A 110 -3.02 14.24 6.82
N LYS A 111 -2.12 13.27 6.70
CA LYS A 111 -1.44 12.95 5.44
C LYS A 111 -2.44 12.52 4.36
N VAL A 112 -3.40 11.68 4.72
CA VAL A 112 -4.48 11.24 3.82
C VAL A 112 -5.32 12.44 3.37
N ALA A 113 -5.79 13.25 4.31
CA ALA A 113 -6.61 14.42 4.02
C ALA A 113 -5.88 15.40 3.09
N ARG A 114 -4.58 15.65 3.32
CA ARG A 114 -3.75 16.50 2.46
C ARG A 114 -3.67 15.97 1.03
N LEU A 115 -3.41 14.68 0.83
CA LEU A 115 -3.35 14.08 -0.50
C LEU A 115 -4.71 14.11 -1.22
N CYS A 116 -5.81 13.95 -0.49
CA CYS A 116 -7.15 14.02 -1.05
C CYS A 116 -7.54 15.47 -1.44
N ALA A 117 -7.22 16.45 -0.60
CA ALA A 117 -7.64 17.84 -0.78
C ALA A 117 -6.77 18.63 -1.79
N ASP A 118 -5.48 18.32 -1.89
CA ASP A 118 -4.54 19.07 -2.71
C ASP A 118 -4.15 18.28 -3.98
N ALA A 119 -4.75 18.68 -5.11
CA ALA A 119 -4.52 18.05 -6.41
C ALA A 119 -3.10 18.26 -6.94
N ASP A 120 -2.47 19.40 -6.66
CA ASP A 120 -1.13 19.71 -7.14
C ASP A 120 -0.08 18.95 -6.34
N LEU A 121 -0.23 18.89 -5.02
CA LEU A 121 0.56 18.01 -4.15
C LEU A 121 0.42 16.56 -4.59
N ARG A 122 -0.80 16.09 -4.83
CA ARG A 122 -1.04 14.73 -5.30
C ARG A 122 -0.33 14.46 -6.62
N LYS A 123 -0.44 15.37 -7.61
CA LYS A 123 0.25 15.28 -8.90
C LYS A 123 1.78 15.23 -8.73
N ALA A 124 2.33 16.05 -7.84
CA ALA A 124 3.76 16.06 -7.55
C ALA A 124 4.24 14.72 -6.95
N VAL A 125 3.47 14.15 -6.02
CA VAL A 125 3.79 12.83 -5.43
C VAL A 125 3.71 11.73 -6.49
N ARG A 126 2.68 11.74 -7.36
CA ARG A 126 2.59 10.80 -8.48
C ARG A 126 3.81 10.87 -9.41
N ALA A 127 4.22 12.09 -9.77
CA ALA A 127 5.40 12.30 -10.62
C ALA A 127 6.68 11.79 -9.95
N LYS A 128 6.83 11.98 -8.64
CA LYS A 128 7.96 11.44 -7.88
C LYS A 128 7.94 9.91 -7.84
N ILE A 129 6.78 9.27 -7.65
CA ILE A 129 6.67 7.80 -7.73
C ILE A 129 7.08 7.32 -9.13
N GLU A 130 6.55 7.92 -10.18
CA GLU A 130 6.84 7.55 -11.57
C GLU A 130 8.35 7.66 -11.90
N ALA A 131 8.99 8.73 -11.45
CA ALA A 131 10.42 8.93 -11.66
C ALA A 131 11.30 7.94 -10.87
N GLN A 132 10.82 7.43 -9.73
CA GLN A 132 11.62 6.61 -8.81
C GLN A 132 11.24 5.13 -8.80
N ARG A 133 10.12 4.72 -9.38
CA ARG A 133 9.60 3.33 -9.29
C ARG A 133 10.57 2.27 -9.81
N GLY A 134 11.43 2.61 -10.77
CA GLY A 134 12.50 1.73 -11.26
C GLY A 134 13.46 1.29 -10.14
N GLN A 135 13.67 2.13 -9.11
CA GLN A 135 14.54 1.80 -7.97
C GLN A 135 14.03 0.64 -7.11
N VAL A 136 12.73 0.33 -7.18
CA VAL A 136 12.13 -0.78 -6.42
C VAL A 136 11.64 -1.92 -7.33
N LEU A 137 11.20 -1.61 -8.56
CA LEU A 137 10.70 -2.61 -9.51
C LEU A 137 11.82 -3.34 -10.26
N GLU A 138 12.94 -2.68 -10.53
CA GLU A 138 14.03 -3.20 -11.37
C GLU A 138 15.33 -3.42 -10.58
N GLN A 139 15.24 -3.39 -9.25
CA GLN A 139 16.40 -3.47 -8.37
C GLN A 139 16.99 -4.88 -8.35
N LYS A 140 18.18 -5.04 -8.96
CA LYS A 140 18.91 -6.32 -8.96
C LYS A 140 19.76 -6.56 -7.71
N ALA A 141 19.99 -5.53 -6.89
CA ALA A 141 20.88 -5.63 -5.74
C ALA A 141 20.54 -6.79 -4.78
N SER A 142 19.26 -7.06 -4.54
CA SER A 142 18.81 -8.19 -3.71
C SER A 142 19.06 -9.54 -4.39
N VAL A 143 18.85 -9.63 -5.70
CA VAL A 143 19.13 -10.82 -6.51
C VAL A 143 20.63 -11.11 -6.54
N ASP A 144 21.45 -10.09 -6.79
CA ASP A 144 22.90 -10.19 -6.85
C ASP A 144 23.49 -10.59 -5.48
N ALA A 145 23.00 -9.97 -4.39
CA ALA A 145 23.40 -10.32 -3.03
C ALA A 145 23.02 -11.76 -2.68
N LEU A 146 21.81 -12.20 -3.04
CA LEU A 146 21.37 -13.58 -2.81
C LEU A 146 22.21 -14.57 -3.62
N ALA A 147 22.49 -14.27 -4.90
CA ALA A 147 23.33 -15.10 -5.76
C ALA A 147 24.74 -15.25 -5.17
N LYS A 148 25.34 -14.16 -4.68
CA LYS A 148 26.63 -14.19 -3.99
C LYS A 148 26.61 -15.13 -2.78
N VAL A 149 25.62 -15.01 -1.90
CA VAL A 149 25.50 -15.88 -0.72
C VAL A 149 25.34 -17.34 -1.14
N MET A 150 24.54 -17.63 -2.16
CA MET A 150 24.37 -19.00 -2.66
C MET A 150 25.66 -19.59 -3.21
N LEU A 151 26.45 -18.82 -3.97
CA LEU A 151 27.75 -19.25 -4.49
C LEU A 151 28.75 -19.51 -3.35
N GLU A 152 28.78 -18.64 -2.34
CA GLU A 152 29.63 -18.84 -1.16
C GLU A 152 29.26 -20.12 -0.39
N MET A 153 27.96 -20.40 -0.21
CA MET A 153 27.49 -21.63 0.43
C MET A 153 27.84 -22.87 -0.39
N ALA A 154 27.70 -22.83 -1.72
CA ALA A 154 28.03 -23.95 -2.60
C ALA A 154 29.54 -24.25 -2.60
N SER A 155 30.39 -23.23 -2.47
CA SER A 155 31.85 -23.41 -2.41
C SER A 155 32.36 -24.00 -1.08
N ARG A 156 31.50 -24.08 -0.05
CA ARG A 156 31.80 -24.62 1.28
C ARG A 156 31.26 -26.03 1.51
N ALA A 157 30.51 -26.58 0.54
CA ALA A 157 29.93 -27.92 0.57
C ALA A 157 30.82 -28.90 -0.20
#